data_AF-A0A938NUH7-F1
#
_entry.id   AF-A0A938NUH7-F1
#
_cell.length_a   1.000
_cell.length_b   1.000
_cell.length_c   1.000
_cell.angle_alpha   90.00
_cell.angle_beta   90.00
_cell.angle_gamma   90.00
#
_symmetry.space_group_name_H-M   'P 1'
#
loop_
_entity.id
_entity.type
_entity.pdbx_description
1 polymer ?
#
loop_
_entity_poly.entity_id
_entity_poly.type
_entity_poly.pdbx_seq_one_letter_code
_entity_poly.pdbx_strand_id
1 'polypeptide(L)'
;MNRLWSVAGLAVAASLLLGQSAAQNSSLQRRIDAAKSGDTIIVDQGVHEGNLLLQKRLALVGKGKPVIRGDGSGSCITILADSCLVRGFLIERSGGELMREDAGILLKLGRNIIEDNEIRNVLFGIYLFGVDSNRIMNNLIVGRRELEVGQRGSGIHIWNSHGNFFSGNTITDVRDGFYIQYAHHTFIEKSKVFRVRYGLHYMYADSNVFLGNRFYDNVAGAAVMYSKGILMRHNVFAHNRGFASYGILFQDCHGIRADSNVVVDNVVGIFFEGSTGNSFRHNIIAQNDVALQVFQNSVRNTFSGNNFIDNLSPLTIVGKRTESHWSENGRGNYWSSYDGYDIDADGIGDVPMKIQNVFSYLEGRYPNLRLYLYSPASQALAVAAKAFPIIPINEEVDEKPLVRPVDLYVLGANEYGKTSEEVGGSTGTSKGVWFVVPLAVAASLGIFYLRNSKRGAR
;
A
#
# COMPACT_ATOMS: atom_id res chain seq x y z
N MET A 1 -19.03 35.39 7.55
CA MET A 1 -19.15 35.12 6.09
C MET A 1 -18.86 36.42 5.35
N ASN A 2 -18.13 36.36 4.23
CA ASN A 2 -17.56 37.46 3.41
C ASN A 2 -16.18 37.98 3.85
N ARG A 3 -15.10 37.29 3.40
CA ARG A 3 -13.78 37.87 2.99
C ARG A 3 -12.70 36.79 2.71
N LEU A 4 -12.98 35.80 1.86
CA LEU A 4 -11.97 34.78 1.47
C LEU A 4 -11.87 34.48 -0.04
N TRP A 5 -12.52 35.27 -0.91
CA TRP A 5 -12.60 34.96 -2.35
C TRP A 5 -11.69 35.81 -3.27
N SER A 6 -10.62 36.43 -2.75
CA SER A 6 -9.77 37.32 -3.57
C SER A 6 -8.32 36.87 -3.75
N VAL A 7 -7.89 35.70 -3.24
CA VAL A 7 -6.49 35.24 -3.38
C VAL A 7 -6.32 34.19 -4.51
N ALA A 8 -7.39 33.55 -4.98
CA ALA A 8 -7.31 32.50 -6.01
C ALA A 8 -6.94 33.02 -7.42
N GLY A 9 -7.22 34.29 -7.74
CA GLY A 9 -6.96 34.86 -9.07
C GLY A 9 -5.48 35.20 -9.35
N LEU A 10 -4.72 35.53 -8.31
CA LEU A 10 -3.31 35.94 -8.45
C LEU A 10 -2.35 34.76 -8.60
N ALA A 11 -2.64 33.62 -7.96
CA ALA A 11 -1.82 32.42 -8.06
C ALA A 11 -1.90 31.77 -9.46
N VAL A 12 -3.08 31.78 -10.10
CA VAL A 12 -3.28 31.23 -11.45
C VAL A 12 -2.56 32.09 -12.49
N ALA A 13 -2.69 33.42 -12.42
CA ALA A 13 -2.04 34.35 -13.34
C ALA A 13 -0.51 34.35 -13.22
N ALA A 14 0.05 34.31 -12.00
CA ALA A 14 1.49 34.24 -11.78
C ALA A 14 2.10 32.90 -12.26
N SER A 15 1.36 31.80 -12.15
CA SER A 15 1.76 30.49 -12.68
C SER A 15 1.78 30.47 -14.22
N LEU A 16 0.83 31.15 -14.86
CA LEU A 16 0.74 31.29 -16.31
C LEU A 16 1.90 32.12 -16.90
N LEU A 17 2.31 33.19 -16.21
CA LEU A 17 3.39 34.09 -16.65
C LEU A 17 4.78 33.44 -16.55
N LEU A 18 5.06 32.67 -15.51
CA LEU A 18 6.35 31.97 -15.35
C LEU A 18 6.48 30.74 -16.26
N GLY A 19 5.37 30.08 -16.62
CA GLY A 19 5.37 28.94 -17.53
C GLY A 19 5.56 29.31 -19.02
N GLN A 20 5.20 30.54 -19.41
CA GLN A 20 5.30 30.97 -20.82
C GLN A 20 6.72 31.29 -21.27
N SER A 21 7.61 31.81 -20.41
CA SER A 21 8.93 32.27 -20.84
C SER A 21 9.91 31.13 -21.14
N ALA A 22 9.84 30.02 -20.39
CA ALA A 22 10.69 28.83 -20.63
C ALA A 22 10.19 27.96 -21.80
N ALA A 23 8.87 27.94 -22.03
CA ALA A 23 8.21 27.17 -23.07
C ALA A 23 8.61 27.61 -24.50
N GLN A 24 8.98 28.89 -24.70
CA GLN A 24 9.18 29.47 -26.04
C GLN A 24 10.38 28.92 -26.83
N ASN A 25 11.34 28.23 -26.21
CA ASN A 25 12.53 27.72 -26.90
C ASN A 25 12.47 26.22 -27.25
N SER A 26 11.44 25.49 -26.83
CA SER A 26 11.32 24.05 -27.15
C SER A 26 10.73 23.85 -28.56
N SER A 27 11.44 23.09 -29.41
CA SER A 27 10.92 22.68 -30.72
C SER A 27 9.66 21.82 -30.60
N LEU A 28 9.55 21.03 -29.52
CA LEU A 28 8.37 20.20 -29.25
C LEU A 28 7.20 21.05 -28.75
N GLN A 29 7.45 22.06 -27.90
CA GLN A 29 6.39 22.97 -27.47
C GLN A 29 5.76 23.72 -28.66
N ARG A 30 6.55 24.19 -29.63
CA ARG A 30 5.99 24.82 -30.84
C ARG A 30 5.05 23.89 -31.62
N ARG A 31 5.34 22.58 -31.65
CA ARG A 31 4.44 21.58 -32.26
C ARG A 31 3.16 21.40 -31.44
N ILE A 32 3.26 21.41 -30.11
CA ILE A 32 2.12 21.36 -29.18
C ILE A 32 1.22 22.59 -29.38
N ASP A 33 1.81 23.78 -29.49
CA ASP A 33 1.09 25.03 -29.66
C ASP A 33 0.35 25.09 -31.00
N ALA A 34 0.99 24.61 -32.08
CA ALA A 34 0.42 24.57 -33.42
C ALA A 34 -0.66 23.48 -33.62
N ALA A 35 -0.65 22.42 -32.81
CA ALA A 35 -1.63 21.34 -32.90
C ALA A 35 -3.05 21.80 -32.51
N LYS A 36 -4.06 21.15 -33.09
CA LYS A 36 -5.48 21.35 -32.73
C LYS A 36 -5.87 20.42 -31.58
N SER A 37 -6.90 20.83 -30.83
CA SER A 37 -7.47 19.99 -29.78
C SER A 37 -7.96 18.66 -30.37
N GLY A 38 -7.54 17.55 -29.77
CA GLY A 38 -7.79 16.18 -30.23
C GLY A 38 -6.65 15.58 -31.06
N ASP A 39 -5.67 16.37 -31.50
CA ASP A 39 -4.57 15.87 -32.32
C ASP A 39 -3.64 14.93 -31.53
N THR A 40 -3.00 14.03 -32.27
CA THR A 40 -1.91 13.19 -31.79
C THR A 40 -0.57 13.70 -32.31
N ILE A 41 0.35 13.98 -31.41
CA ILE A 41 1.72 14.37 -31.70
C ILE A 41 2.61 13.16 -31.44
N ILE A 42 3.10 12.55 -32.53
CA ILE A 42 4.10 11.48 -32.47
C ILE A 42 5.48 12.13 -32.34
N VAL A 43 6.22 11.71 -31.32
CA VAL A 43 7.57 12.19 -31.02
C VAL A 43 8.52 11.02 -31.23
N ASP A 44 9.38 11.12 -32.24
CA ASP A 44 10.41 10.12 -32.49
C ASP A 44 11.59 10.29 -31.53
N GLN A 45 12.41 9.26 -31.43
CA GLN A 45 13.58 9.22 -30.56
C GLN A 45 14.47 10.47 -30.71
N GLY A 46 14.87 11.04 -29.58
CA GLY A 46 15.66 12.26 -29.52
C GLY A 46 15.60 12.89 -28.13
N VAL A 47 16.31 14.01 -27.95
CA VAL A 47 16.20 14.82 -26.74
C VAL A 47 15.44 16.10 -27.07
N HIS A 48 14.36 16.35 -26.34
CA HIS A 48 13.53 17.53 -26.43
C HIS A 48 13.73 18.36 -25.17
N GLU A 49 14.51 19.42 -25.30
CA GLU A 49 14.82 20.33 -24.21
C GLU A 49 13.63 21.26 -23.91
N GLY A 50 13.50 21.62 -22.63
CA GLY A 50 12.52 22.57 -22.12
C GLY A 50 11.30 21.91 -21.50
N ASN A 51 10.64 22.69 -20.63
CA ASN A 51 9.39 22.28 -20.00
C ASN A 51 8.23 22.39 -21.00
N LEU A 52 7.27 21.47 -20.91
CA LEU A 52 6.12 21.40 -21.79
C LEU A 52 4.82 21.79 -21.08
N LEU A 53 3.93 22.45 -21.83
CA LEU A 53 2.63 22.89 -21.35
C LEU A 53 1.53 22.40 -22.29
N LEU A 54 0.65 21.55 -21.78
CA LEU A 54 -0.51 21.02 -22.51
C LEU A 54 -1.76 21.79 -22.08
N GLN A 55 -2.12 22.84 -22.82
CA GLN A 55 -3.30 23.68 -22.55
C GLN A 55 -4.56 23.27 -23.31
N LYS A 56 -4.47 22.23 -24.14
CA LYS A 56 -5.59 21.70 -24.92
C LYS A 56 -5.50 20.17 -24.95
N ARG A 57 -6.63 19.50 -25.19
CA ARG A 57 -6.70 18.04 -25.27
C ARG A 57 -5.75 17.56 -26.37
N LEU A 58 -4.73 16.79 -26.02
CA LEU A 58 -3.74 16.26 -26.97
C LEU A 58 -3.29 14.87 -26.56
N ALA A 59 -2.92 14.07 -27.55
CA ALA A 59 -2.18 12.83 -27.33
C ALA A 59 -0.71 13.03 -27.69
N LEU A 60 0.16 13.06 -26.70
CA LEU A 60 1.61 13.10 -26.86
C LEU A 60 2.14 11.66 -26.75
N VAL A 61 2.72 11.14 -27.84
CA VAL A 61 3.12 9.72 -27.95
C VAL A 61 4.57 9.60 -28.40
N GLY A 62 5.43 9.09 -27.52
CA GLY A 62 6.82 8.79 -27.80
C GLY A 62 7.01 7.46 -28.53
N LYS A 63 7.81 7.45 -29.60
CA LYS A 63 8.27 6.25 -30.31
C LYS A 63 9.77 6.09 -30.11
N GLY A 64 10.19 4.96 -29.56
CA GLY A 64 11.61 4.71 -29.24
C GLY A 64 12.10 5.41 -27.97
N LYS A 65 11.19 5.71 -27.03
CA LYS A 65 11.46 6.37 -25.74
C LYS A 65 12.25 7.69 -25.86
N PRO A 66 11.72 8.70 -26.59
CA PRO A 66 12.32 10.04 -26.63
C PRO A 66 12.40 10.66 -25.23
N VAL A 67 13.38 11.54 -25.04
CA VAL A 67 13.65 12.22 -23.78
C VAL A 67 12.98 13.59 -23.80
N ILE A 68 12.13 13.87 -22.82
CA ILE A 68 11.71 15.22 -22.45
C ILE A 68 12.61 15.64 -21.29
N ARG A 69 13.53 16.57 -21.57
CA ARG A 69 14.49 17.08 -20.59
C ARG A 69 14.07 18.47 -20.16
N GLY A 70 13.60 18.56 -18.91
CA GLY A 70 13.27 19.83 -18.28
C GLY A 70 14.48 20.74 -18.17
N ASP A 71 14.22 22.04 -17.99
CA ASP A 71 15.26 23.06 -17.90
C ASP A 71 15.94 23.12 -16.51
N GLY A 72 15.52 22.26 -15.57
CA GLY A 72 16.00 22.26 -14.18
C GLY A 72 15.23 23.21 -13.27
N SER A 73 14.10 23.75 -13.74
CA SER A 73 13.15 24.55 -12.98
C SER A 73 11.72 24.05 -13.20
N GLY A 74 10.84 24.19 -12.21
CA GLY A 74 9.43 23.83 -12.40
C GLY A 74 9.20 22.35 -12.71
N SER A 75 8.03 22.06 -13.29
CA SER A 75 7.67 20.70 -13.73
C SER A 75 8.03 20.47 -15.21
N CYS A 76 8.49 19.27 -15.56
CA CYS A 76 8.89 18.96 -16.94
C CYS A 76 7.69 18.98 -17.89
N ILE A 77 6.54 18.45 -17.47
CA ILE A 77 5.28 18.52 -18.20
C ILE A 77 4.19 19.02 -17.28
N THR A 78 3.50 20.10 -17.66
CA THR A 78 2.31 20.60 -16.96
C THR A 78 1.08 20.41 -17.85
N ILE A 79 0.09 19.69 -17.35
CA ILE A 79 -1.17 19.40 -18.05
C ILE A 79 -2.27 20.30 -17.49
N LEU A 80 -2.66 21.29 -18.29
CA LEU A 80 -3.70 22.29 -18.05
C LEU A 80 -4.92 22.05 -18.96
N ALA A 81 -5.20 20.80 -19.32
CA ALA A 81 -6.36 20.41 -20.10
C ALA A 81 -6.89 19.05 -19.67
N ASP A 82 -8.17 18.81 -19.90
CA ASP A 82 -8.77 17.51 -19.69
C ASP A 82 -8.47 16.55 -20.85
N SER A 83 -8.46 15.25 -20.54
CA SER A 83 -8.45 14.18 -21.56
C SER A 83 -7.22 14.13 -22.47
N CYS A 84 -6.07 14.61 -21.98
CA CYS A 84 -4.77 14.41 -22.60
C CYS A 84 -4.23 13.00 -22.37
N LEU A 85 -3.38 12.56 -23.30
CA LEU A 85 -2.58 11.34 -23.19
C LEU A 85 -1.08 11.74 -23.22
N VAL A 86 -0.29 11.21 -22.28
CA VAL A 86 1.18 11.28 -22.32
C VAL A 86 1.73 9.87 -22.18
N ARG A 87 2.40 9.38 -23.25
CA ARG A 87 2.88 8.00 -23.29
C ARG A 87 4.25 7.81 -23.91
N GLY A 88 5.04 6.91 -23.34
CA GLY A 88 6.22 6.34 -23.99
C GLY A 88 7.44 7.26 -23.96
N PHE A 89 7.53 8.15 -22.97
CA PHE A 89 8.64 9.08 -22.79
C PHE A 89 9.61 8.63 -21.72
N LEU A 90 10.86 9.06 -21.85
CA LEU A 90 11.74 9.30 -20.72
C LEU A 90 11.61 10.77 -20.31
N ILE A 91 11.31 11.06 -19.05
CA ILE A 91 11.11 12.41 -18.53
C ILE A 91 12.14 12.64 -17.41
N GLU A 92 12.97 13.68 -17.56
CA GLU A 92 14.04 13.96 -16.62
C GLU A 92 14.30 15.46 -16.40
N ARG A 93 15.00 15.78 -15.30
CA ARG A 93 15.52 17.13 -15.00
C ARG A 93 14.44 18.17 -14.69
N SER A 94 13.50 17.83 -13.81
CA SER A 94 12.61 18.82 -13.19
C SER A 94 13.39 19.78 -12.29
N GLY A 95 12.73 20.81 -11.78
CA GLY A 95 13.23 21.60 -10.67
C GLY A 95 13.45 20.82 -9.37
N GLY A 96 13.81 21.54 -8.32
CA GLY A 96 14.19 21.00 -7.02
C GLY A 96 13.51 21.69 -5.84
N GLU A 97 12.53 22.55 -6.07
CA GLU A 97 11.87 23.31 -5.01
C GLU A 97 10.71 22.51 -4.38
N LEU A 98 10.92 21.97 -3.18
CA LEU A 98 9.89 21.24 -2.41
C LEU A 98 8.61 22.06 -2.19
N MET A 99 8.74 23.36 -1.94
CA MET A 99 7.59 24.24 -1.69
C MET A 99 6.75 24.53 -2.93
N ARG A 100 7.35 24.43 -4.13
CA ARG A 100 6.65 24.59 -5.41
C ARG A 100 6.20 23.26 -5.99
N GLU A 101 6.64 22.16 -5.39
CA GLU A 101 6.29 20.79 -5.75
C GLU A 101 6.63 20.44 -7.21
N ASP A 102 7.84 20.83 -7.62
CA ASP A 102 8.37 20.58 -8.97
C ASP A 102 8.29 19.08 -9.32
N ALA A 103 7.64 18.74 -10.43
CA ALA A 103 7.34 17.35 -10.79
C ALA A 103 7.88 16.94 -12.17
N GLY A 104 8.00 15.65 -12.42
CA GLY A 104 8.12 15.12 -13.78
C GLY A 104 6.87 15.45 -14.59
N ILE A 105 5.70 15.12 -14.05
CA ILE A 105 4.41 15.43 -14.66
C ILE A 105 3.47 16.03 -13.60
N LEU A 106 2.95 17.23 -13.85
CA LEU A 106 1.96 17.91 -13.02
C LEU A 106 0.60 17.94 -13.74
N LEU A 107 -0.44 17.44 -13.08
CA LEU A 107 -1.81 17.45 -13.57
C LEU A 107 -2.62 18.50 -12.77
N LYS A 108 -3.25 19.44 -13.49
CA LYS A 108 -4.19 20.43 -12.92
C LYS A 108 -5.61 20.36 -13.50
N LEU A 109 -5.84 19.46 -14.46
CA LEU A 109 -7.18 19.08 -14.94
C LEU A 109 -7.31 17.55 -15.04
N GLY A 110 -8.53 17.05 -15.23
CA GLY A 110 -8.91 15.65 -15.02
C GLY A 110 -9.00 14.81 -16.29
N ARG A 111 -9.39 13.54 -16.11
CA ARG A 111 -9.60 12.56 -17.21
C ARG A 111 -8.37 12.31 -18.08
N ASN A 112 -7.17 12.61 -17.58
CA ASN A 112 -5.92 12.41 -18.31
C ASN A 112 -5.42 10.96 -18.19
N ILE A 113 -4.67 10.51 -19.19
CA ILE A 113 -4.03 9.20 -19.23
C ILE A 113 -2.52 9.40 -19.28
N ILE A 114 -1.81 8.87 -18.29
CA ILE A 114 -0.34 8.91 -18.21
C ILE A 114 0.15 7.48 -18.16
N GLU A 115 0.72 6.98 -19.26
CA GLU A 115 1.07 5.57 -19.37
C GLU A 115 2.44 5.27 -19.98
N ASP A 116 3.07 4.18 -19.56
CA ASP A 116 4.33 3.67 -20.13
C ASP A 116 5.48 4.70 -20.18
N ASN A 117 5.55 5.62 -19.21
CA ASN A 117 6.63 6.59 -19.10
C ASN A 117 7.71 6.13 -18.10
N GLU A 118 8.96 6.48 -18.37
CA GLU A 118 10.05 6.42 -17.40
C GLU A 118 10.33 7.83 -16.89
N ILE A 119 10.24 8.03 -15.58
CA ILE A 119 10.40 9.32 -14.94
C ILE A 119 11.55 9.20 -13.94
N ARG A 120 12.62 9.95 -14.17
CA ARG A 120 13.85 9.87 -13.36
C ARG A 120 14.49 11.23 -13.16
N ASN A 121 15.31 11.38 -12.14
CA ASN A 121 15.97 12.66 -11.85
C ASN A 121 14.97 13.83 -11.78
N VAL A 122 13.83 13.58 -11.14
CA VAL A 122 12.81 14.58 -10.82
C VAL A 122 12.60 14.64 -9.32
N LEU A 123 12.08 15.76 -8.82
CA LEU A 123 11.78 15.91 -7.40
C LEU A 123 10.54 15.09 -7.02
N PHE A 124 9.37 15.43 -7.57
CA PHE A 124 8.16 14.59 -7.52
C PHE A 124 7.98 13.85 -8.85
N GLY A 125 7.53 12.60 -8.83
CA GLY A 125 7.33 11.84 -10.07
C GLY A 125 6.13 12.34 -10.88
N ILE A 126 4.93 11.99 -10.41
CA ILE A 126 3.65 12.44 -10.98
C ILE A 126 2.85 13.10 -9.87
N TYR A 127 2.41 14.33 -10.08
CA TYR A 127 1.65 15.11 -9.11
C TYR A 127 0.24 15.41 -9.65
N LEU A 128 -0.79 14.98 -8.91
CA LEU A 128 -2.19 15.31 -9.10
C LEU A 128 -2.58 16.37 -8.07
N PHE A 129 -2.89 17.58 -8.54
CA PHE A 129 -3.25 18.72 -7.70
C PHE A 129 -4.68 19.18 -7.97
N GLY A 130 -5.64 18.72 -7.15
CA GLY A 130 -7.04 19.11 -7.31
C GLY A 130 -7.72 18.50 -8.54
N VAL A 131 -7.36 17.27 -8.93
CA VAL A 131 -7.77 16.67 -10.22
C VAL A 131 -8.36 15.27 -10.10
N ASP A 132 -9.43 15.05 -10.87
CA ASP A 132 -10.22 13.83 -10.75
C ASP A 132 -10.15 12.93 -11.99
N SER A 133 -10.46 11.65 -11.77
CA SER A 133 -10.75 10.68 -12.84
C SER A 133 -9.59 10.44 -13.83
N ASN A 134 -8.34 10.57 -13.38
CA ASN A 134 -7.15 10.28 -14.20
C ASN A 134 -6.78 8.79 -14.15
N ARG A 135 -6.07 8.33 -15.17
CA ARG A 135 -5.53 6.96 -15.26
C ARG A 135 -4.01 7.03 -15.37
N ILE A 136 -3.30 6.52 -14.38
CA ILE A 136 -1.84 6.55 -14.30
C ILE A 136 -1.33 5.12 -14.28
N MET A 137 -0.78 4.64 -15.39
CA MET A 137 -0.57 3.21 -15.61
C MET A 137 0.83 2.87 -16.10
N ASN A 138 1.41 1.76 -15.63
CA ASN A 138 2.67 1.21 -16.17
C ASN A 138 3.86 2.19 -16.21
N ASN A 139 3.87 3.22 -15.35
CA ASN A 139 4.99 4.16 -15.28
C ASN A 139 6.10 3.61 -14.37
N LEU A 140 7.35 3.86 -14.75
CA LEU A 140 8.53 3.63 -13.90
C LEU A 140 8.99 4.97 -13.33
N ILE A 141 8.98 5.12 -12.01
CA ILE A 141 9.38 6.34 -11.31
C ILE A 141 10.58 6.03 -10.43
N VAL A 142 11.71 6.70 -10.69
CA VAL A 142 12.96 6.54 -9.95
C VAL A 142 13.41 7.88 -9.39
N GLY A 143 13.50 7.98 -8.07
CA GLY A 143 13.91 9.21 -7.39
C GLY A 143 15.41 9.54 -7.54
N ARG A 144 15.78 10.73 -7.04
CA ARG A 144 17.15 11.24 -6.99
C ARG A 144 17.97 10.57 -5.88
N ARG A 145 18.75 9.55 -6.25
CA ARG A 145 19.55 8.74 -5.31
C ARG A 145 20.64 9.53 -4.60
N GLU A 146 21.12 10.59 -5.22
CA GLU A 146 22.13 11.52 -4.71
C GLU A 146 21.62 12.42 -3.57
N LEU A 147 20.30 12.55 -3.43
CA LEU A 147 19.67 13.32 -2.35
C LEU A 147 19.40 12.44 -1.14
N GLU A 148 19.45 13.04 0.06
CA GLU A 148 18.95 12.40 1.27
C GLU A 148 17.44 12.15 1.17
N VAL A 149 16.93 11.12 1.86
CA VAL A 149 15.51 10.72 1.77
C VAL A 149 14.56 11.89 2.03
N GLY A 150 14.86 12.75 3.00
CA GLY A 150 14.02 13.91 3.34
C GLY A 150 13.96 15.00 2.25
N GLN A 151 14.99 15.09 1.42
CA GLN A 151 15.12 16.07 0.34
C GLN A 151 14.44 15.61 -0.97
N ARG A 152 14.08 14.32 -1.07
CA ARG A 152 13.37 13.76 -2.22
C ARG A 152 11.88 14.11 -2.13
N GLY A 153 11.21 14.21 -3.28
CA GLY A 153 9.76 14.24 -3.36
C GLY A 153 9.18 12.82 -3.39
N SER A 154 7.86 12.75 -3.42
CA SER A 154 7.11 11.50 -3.53
C SER A 154 7.07 11.01 -4.98
N GLY A 155 6.90 9.70 -5.18
CA GLY A 155 6.78 9.11 -6.52
C GLY A 155 5.48 9.53 -7.19
N ILE A 156 4.35 9.19 -6.58
CA ILE A 156 3.03 9.66 -6.99
C ILE A 156 2.45 10.46 -5.82
N HIS A 157 2.24 11.76 -6.05
CA HIS A 157 1.67 12.69 -5.09
C HIS A 157 0.22 12.98 -5.49
N ILE A 158 -0.73 12.72 -4.61
CA ILE A 158 -2.16 12.92 -4.82
C ILE A 158 -2.68 13.85 -3.72
N TRP A 159 -3.07 15.06 -4.12
CA TRP A 159 -3.66 16.04 -3.22
C TRP A 159 -5.03 16.48 -3.72
N ASN A 160 -6.05 16.36 -2.88
CA ASN A 160 -7.44 16.77 -3.16
C ASN A 160 -7.97 16.26 -4.51
N SER A 161 -7.71 14.99 -4.82
CA SER A 161 -7.86 14.42 -6.16
C SER A 161 -8.58 13.06 -6.07
N HIS A 162 -9.80 12.97 -6.60
CA HIS A 162 -10.75 11.88 -6.36
C HIS A 162 -10.99 11.00 -7.59
N GLY A 163 -11.43 9.77 -7.36
CA GLY A 163 -11.86 8.87 -8.45
C GLY A 163 -10.73 8.47 -9.42
N ASN A 164 -9.47 8.55 -8.98
CA ASN A 164 -8.32 8.26 -9.84
C ASN A 164 -8.01 6.75 -9.88
N PHE A 165 -7.42 6.29 -10.98
CA PHE A 165 -7.05 4.90 -11.20
C PHE A 165 -5.55 4.76 -11.44
N PHE A 166 -4.89 3.90 -10.66
CA PHE A 166 -3.47 3.62 -10.75
C PHE A 166 -3.25 2.12 -10.94
N SER A 167 -2.51 1.72 -11.98
CA SER A 167 -2.26 0.29 -12.24
C SER A 167 -0.84 0.02 -12.74
N GLY A 168 -0.18 -1.00 -12.19
CA GLY A 168 1.09 -1.49 -12.74
C GLY A 168 2.27 -0.52 -12.62
N ASN A 169 2.18 0.54 -11.80
CA ASN A 169 3.28 1.49 -11.64
C ASN A 169 4.40 0.88 -10.78
N THR A 170 5.65 1.19 -11.13
CA THR A 170 6.84 0.80 -10.38
C THR A 170 7.51 2.05 -9.83
N ILE A 171 7.62 2.17 -8.50
CA ILE A 171 8.12 3.35 -7.82
C ILE A 171 9.27 2.96 -6.89
N THR A 172 10.42 3.62 -7.02
CA THR A 172 11.58 3.31 -6.18
C THR A 172 12.49 4.51 -5.99
N ASP A 173 13.28 4.48 -4.91
CA ASP A 173 14.32 5.46 -4.59
C ASP A 173 13.81 6.91 -4.46
N VAL A 174 12.49 7.11 -4.29
CA VAL A 174 11.84 8.39 -3.94
C VAL A 174 11.72 8.53 -2.41
N ARG A 175 11.15 9.63 -1.90
CA ARG A 175 10.88 9.77 -0.45
C ARG A 175 9.77 8.81 -0.01
N ASP A 176 8.55 9.05 -0.50
CA ASP A 176 7.38 8.22 -0.26
C ASP A 176 6.84 7.73 -1.61
N GLY A 177 6.40 6.48 -1.70
CA GLY A 177 5.98 5.88 -2.96
C GLY A 177 4.70 6.52 -3.49
N PHE A 178 3.57 6.18 -2.85
CA PHE A 178 2.33 6.92 -2.97
C PHE A 178 2.17 7.84 -1.76
N TYR A 179 1.98 9.13 -2.00
CA TYR A 179 1.53 10.09 -0.99
C TYR A 179 0.11 10.51 -1.33
N ILE A 180 -0.84 10.25 -0.43
CA ILE A 180 -2.28 10.43 -0.66
C ILE A 180 -2.88 11.26 0.46
N GLN A 181 -3.43 12.41 0.11
CA GLN A 181 -4.07 13.31 1.06
C GLN A 181 -5.36 13.92 0.46
N TYR A 182 -6.47 13.85 1.21
CA TYR A 182 -7.79 14.34 0.78
C TYR A 182 -8.26 13.74 -0.56
N ALA A 183 -8.00 12.46 -0.80
CA ALA A 183 -8.27 11.81 -2.09
C ALA A 183 -9.16 10.58 -1.88
N HIS A 184 -10.40 10.64 -2.38
CA HIS A 184 -11.44 9.63 -2.12
C HIS A 184 -11.71 8.79 -3.37
N HIS A 185 -12.31 7.61 -3.17
CA HIS A 185 -12.76 6.71 -4.24
C HIS A 185 -11.69 6.38 -5.30
N THR A 186 -10.44 6.35 -4.88
CA THR A 186 -9.27 6.06 -5.70
C THR A 186 -8.98 4.55 -5.69
N PHE A 187 -8.62 4.01 -6.85
CA PHE A 187 -8.31 2.59 -7.03
C PHE A 187 -6.85 2.42 -7.43
N ILE A 188 -6.09 1.69 -6.62
CA ILE A 188 -4.66 1.44 -6.82
C ILE A 188 -4.45 -0.08 -6.88
N GLU A 189 -3.98 -0.57 -8.03
CA GLU A 189 -3.72 -1.99 -8.21
C GLU A 189 -2.35 -2.32 -8.80
N LYS A 190 -1.87 -3.52 -8.47
CA LYS A 190 -0.71 -4.17 -9.11
C LYS A 190 0.56 -3.31 -9.16
N SER A 191 0.68 -2.32 -8.29
CA SER A 191 1.82 -1.42 -8.24
C SER A 191 2.93 -2.03 -7.37
N LYS A 192 4.18 -1.72 -7.69
CA LYS A 192 5.36 -2.15 -6.93
C LYS A 192 6.05 -0.92 -6.36
N VAL A 193 6.25 -0.90 -5.05
CA VAL A 193 6.86 0.22 -4.34
C VAL A 193 7.92 -0.31 -3.38
N PHE A 194 9.16 0.12 -3.58
CA PHE A 194 10.31 -0.44 -2.85
C PHE A 194 11.48 0.53 -2.71
N ARG A 195 12.27 0.35 -1.64
CA ARG A 195 13.38 1.24 -1.24
C ARG A 195 12.94 2.69 -1.07
N VAL A 196 11.82 2.90 -0.39
CA VAL A 196 11.33 4.23 0.00
C VAL A 196 11.12 4.31 1.51
N ARG A 197 10.82 5.49 2.03
CA ARG A 197 10.46 5.66 3.44
C ARG A 197 9.09 5.03 3.72
N TYR A 198 8.04 5.54 3.09
CA TYR A 198 6.70 4.96 3.16
C TYR A 198 6.30 4.43 1.78
N GLY A 199 5.97 3.14 1.69
CA GLY A 199 5.42 2.58 0.46
C GLY A 199 4.08 3.26 0.09
N LEU A 200 3.22 3.39 1.09
CA LEU A 200 1.95 4.12 1.04
C LEU A 200 1.86 5.07 2.23
N HIS A 201 1.96 6.38 1.98
CA HIS A 201 1.74 7.43 2.96
C HIS A 201 0.35 8.04 2.73
N TYR A 202 -0.58 7.87 3.67
CA TYR A 202 -2.01 8.04 3.40
C TYR A 202 -2.75 8.73 4.55
N MET A 203 -3.45 9.83 4.27
CA MET A 203 -4.19 10.58 5.29
C MET A 203 -5.46 11.26 4.78
N TYR A 204 -6.50 11.29 5.62
CA TYR A 204 -7.77 12.00 5.35
C TYR A 204 -8.42 11.61 4.03
N ALA A 205 -8.42 10.33 3.71
CA ALA A 205 -8.84 9.81 2.43
C ALA A 205 -9.73 8.59 2.68
N ASP A 206 -10.89 8.54 2.04
CA ASP A 206 -11.94 7.58 2.36
C ASP A 206 -12.30 6.74 1.14
N SER A 207 -12.78 5.52 1.38
CA SER A 207 -13.35 4.64 0.36
C SER A 207 -12.39 4.31 -0.78
N ASN A 208 -11.09 4.23 -0.51
CA ASN A 208 -10.10 3.82 -1.51
C ASN A 208 -9.90 2.30 -1.52
N VAL A 209 -9.46 1.78 -2.67
CA VAL A 209 -9.22 0.36 -2.87
C VAL A 209 -7.76 0.12 -3.24
N PHE A 210 -7.12 -0.80 -2.53
CA PHE A 210 -5.77 -1.29 -2.79
C PHE A 210 -5.83 -2.77 -3.12
N LEU A 211 -5.52 -3.13 -4.37
CA LEU A 211 -5.65 -4.50 -4.87
C LEU A 211 -4.33 -5.04 -5.46
N GLY A 212 -3.76 -6.09 -4.87
CA GLY A 212 -2.64 -6.79 -5.50
C GLY A 212 -1.33 -5.98 -5.55
N ASN A 213 -1.17 -4.96 -4.73
CA ASN A 213 0.03 -4.13 -4.70
C ASN A 213 1.15 -4.80 -3.88
N ARG A 214 2.39 -4.41 -4.13
CA ARG A 214 3.57 -4.89 -3.40
C ARG A 214 4.35 -3.72 -2.83
N PHE A 215 4.39 -3.63 -1.50
CA PHE A 215 5.13 -2.64 -0.73
C PHE A 215 6.22 -3.37 0.04
N TYR A 216 7.45 -3.35 -0.46
CA TYR A 216 8.54 -4.17 0.08
C TYR A 216 9.88 -3.45 0.15
N ASP A 217 10.79 -3.90 1.03
CA ASP A 217 12.10 -3.28 1.24
C ASP A 217 12.02 -1.77 1.51
N ASN A 218 10.99 -1.33 2.24
CA ASN A 218 10.82 0.07 2.65
C ASN A 218 11.16 0.25 4.12
N VAL A 219 11.25 1.50 4.58
CA VAL A 219 11.27 1.77 6.03
C VAL A 219 9.92 1.35 6.64
N ALA A 220 8.80 1.70 6.01
CA ALA A 220 7.47 1.24 6.38
C ALA A 220 6.64 0.93 5.12
N GLY A 221 5.81 -0.12 5.19
CA GLY A 221 5.00 -0.58 4.07
C GLY A 221 3.86 0.39 3.77
N ALA A 222 2.93 0.54 4.71
CA ALA A 222 1.85 1.52 4.65
C ALA A 222 1.63 2.24 5.99
N ALA A 223 1.33 3.53 5.92
CA ALA A 223 0.86 4.34 7.03
C ALA A 223 -0.48 4.99 6.63
N VAL A 224 -1.58 4.42 7.12
CA VAL A 224 -2.96 4.85 6.84
C VAL A 224 -3.51 5.58 8.05
N MET A 225 -3.92 6.83 7.86
CA MET A 225 -4.27 7.73 8.94
C MET A 225 -5.62 8.43 8.69
N TYR A 226 -6.44 8.58 9.72
CA TYR A 226 -7.64 9.44 9.72
C TYR A 226 -8.63 9.15 8.59
N SER A 227 -8.97 7.88 8.39
CA SER A 227 -9.57 7.41 7.14
C SER A 227 -10.58 6.29 7.35
N LYS A 228 -11.56 6.18 6.46
CA LYS A 228 -12.69 5.25 6.61
C LYS A 228 -12.96 4.43 5.35
N GLY A 229 -13.45 3.21 5.55
CA GLY A 229 -14.00 2.38 4.46
C GLY A 229 -12.97 1.91 3.43
N ILE A 230 -11.70 1.77 3.81
CA ILE A 230 -10.65 1.32 2.89
C ILE A 230 -10.75 -0.19 2.67
N LEU A 231 -10.62 -0.60 1.42
CA LEU A 231 -10.52 -2.00 1.04
C LEU A 231 -9.06 -2.33 0.67
N MET A 232 -8.45 -3.26 1.39
CA MET A 232 -7.12 -3.80 1.08
C MET A 232 -7.26 -5.29 0.78
N ARG A 233 -7.01 -5.69 -0.47
CA ARG A 233 -7.11 -7.09 -0.88
C ARG A 233 -5.87 -7.55 -1.64
N HIS A 234 -5.37 -8.75 -1.32
CA HIS A 234 -4.24 -9.38 -2.03
C HIS A 234 -2.95 -8.55 -2.08
N ASN A 235 -2.78 -7.58 -1.19
CA ASN A 235 -1.55 -6.79 -1.13
C ASN A 235 -0.46 -7.55 -0.38
N VAL A 236 0.79 -7.21 -0.69
CA VAL A 236 1.98 -7.76 -0.04
C VAL A 236 2.74 -6.63 0.64
N PHE A 237 2.98 -6.77 1.94
CA PHE A 237 3.79 -5.90 2.77
C PHE A 237 4.95 -6.72 3.34
N ALA A 238 6.14 -6.61 2.75
CA ALA A 238 7.24 -7.52 3.02
C ALA A 238 8.57 -6.80 3.31
N HIS A 239 9.34 -7.30 4.27
CA HIS A 239 10.70 -6.79 4.54
C HIS A 239 10.75 -5.28 4.80
N ASN A 240 9.67 -4.70 5.37
CA ASN A 240 9.68 -3.30 5.74
C ASN A 240 10.33 -3.17 7.11
N ARG A 241 11.54 -2.59 7.14
CA ARG A 241 12.40 -2.54 8.31
C ARG A 241 13.09 -1.18 8.44
N GLY A 242 13.18 -0.67 9.66
CA GLY A 242 13.80 0.61 9.99
C GLY A 242 13.33 1.15 11.34
N PHE A 243 13.64 2.42 11.62
CA PHE A 243 13.16 3.08 12.84
C PHE A 243 11.66 3.40 12.72
N ALA A 244 10.86 3.05 13.74
CA ALA A 244 9.39 3.19 13.71
C ALA A 244 8.76 2.57 12.45
N SER A 245 9.05 1.29 12.25
CA SER A 245 8.73 0.54 11.03
C SER A 245 7.56 -0.42 11.23
N TYR A 246 6.66 -0.45 10.25
CA TYR A 246 5.47 -1.29 10.24
C TYR A 246 5.24 -1.84 8.82
N GLY A 247 4.67 -3.03 8.70
CA GLY A 247 4.08 -3.51 7.46
C GLY A 247 2.88 -2.65 7.09
N ILE A 248 1.94 -2.49 8.03
CA ILE A 248 0.78 -1.61 7.90
C ILE A 248 0.52 -0.90 9.24
N LEU A 249 0.39 0.42 9.21
CA LEU A 249 -0.09 1.22 10.32
C LEU A 249 -1.50 1.74 10.02
N PHE A 250 -2.37 1.62 11.03
CA PHE A 250 -3.70 2.21 11.08
C PHE A 250 -3.79 3.16 12.27
N GLN A 251 -3.94 4.45 11.99
CA GLN A 251 -4.14 5.49 13.01
C GLN A 251 -5.49 6.18 12.75
N ASP A 252 -6.39 6.15 13.72
CA ASP A 252 -7.76 6.67 13.58
C ASP A 252 -8.46 6.20 12.29
N CYS A 253 -8.41 4.89 12.05
CA CYS A 253 -9.01 4.25 10.88
C CYS A 253 -10.22 3.40 11.25
N HIS A 254 -11.29 3.52 10.47
CA HIS A 254 -12.58 2.88 10.78
C HIS A 254 -13.21 2.16 9.59
N GLY A 255 -13.79 0.99 9.85
CA GLY A 255 -14.48 0.21 8.81
C GLY A 255 -13.54 -0.27 7.69
N ILE A 256 -12.26 -0.46 8.00
CA ILE A 256 -11.29 -1.04 7.08
C ILE A 256 -11.63 -2.51 6.84
N ARG A 257 -11.55 -2.95 5.59
CA ARG A 257 -11.65 -4.37 5.21
C ARG A 257 -10.32 -4.80 4.60
N ALA A 258 -9.59 -5.62 5.34
CA ALA A 258 -8.32 -6.21 4.91
C ALA A 258 -8.49 -7.71 4.71
N ASP A 259 -8.54 -8.14 3.45
CA ASP A 259 -8.76 -9.53 3.09
C ASP A 259 -7.61 -10.12 2.25
N SER A 260 -7.17 -11.33 2.56
CA SER A 260 -6.22 -12.07 1.73
C SER A 260 -4.90 -11.35 1.45
N ASN A 261 -4.44 -10.47 2.36
CA ASN A 261 -3.15 -9.80 2.27
C ASN A 261 -2.04 -10.66 2.88
N VAL A 262 -0.80 -10.38 2.47
CA VAL A 262 0.41 -11.01 3.02
C VAL A 262 1.24 -9.93 3.71
N VAL A 263 1.44 -10.09 5.02
CA VAL A 263 2.20 -9.18 5.88
C VAL A 263 3.33 -9.99 6.52
N VAL A 264 4.54 -9.83 6.01
CA VAL A 264 5.64 -10.78 6.27
C VAL A 264 6.99 -10.12 6.52
N ASP A 265 7.73 -10.62 7.51
CA ASP A 265 9.07 -10.12 7.86
C ASP A 265 9.16 -8.60 8.00
N ASN A 266 8.21 -8.02 8.73
CA ASN A 266 8.25 -6.62 9.13
C ASN A 266 8.61 -6.52 10.62
N VAL A 267 9.12 -5.36 11.05
CA VAL A 267 9.39 -5.10 12.48
C VAL A 267 8.09 -5.21 13.28
N VAL A 268 7.03 -4.55 12.83
CA VAL A 268 5.66 -4.78 13.28
C VAL A 268 4.83 -5.11 12.06
N GLY A 269 4.07 -6.21 12.08
CA GLY A 269 3.20 -6.60 10.97
C GLY A 269 2.09 -5.57 10.78
N ILE A 270 1.17 -5.47 11.74
CA ILE A 270 0.07 -4.50 11.72
C ILE A 270 0.03 -3.73 13.04
N PHE A 271 0.02 -2.40 12.93
CA PHE A 271 -0.02 -1.46 14.04
C PHE A 271 -1.38 -0.74 14.09
N PHE A 272 -1.97 -0.61 15.27
CA PHE A 272 -3.24 0.09 15.48
C PHE A 272 -3.19 1.11 16.60
N GLU A 273 -3.63 2.33 16.27
CA GLU A 273 -3.89 3.42 17.22
C GLU A 273 -5.24 4.08 16.90
N GLY A 274 -6.11 4.21 17.90
CA GLY A 274 -7.44 4.86 17.74
C GLY A 274 -8.36 4.21 16.70
N SER A 275 -8.05 3.00 16.22
CA SER A 275 -8.68 2.42 15.04
C SER A 275 -9.72 1.38 15.43
N THR A 276 -10.95 1.51 14.91
CA THR A 276 -12.11 0.75 15.42
C THR A 276 -12.99 0.16 14.33
N GLY A 277 -13.62 -0.99 14.61
CA GLY A 277 -14.59 -1.58 13.69
C GLY A 277 -13.99 -2.09 12.39
N ASN A 278 -12.73 -2.53 12.41
CA ASN A 278 -12.01 -3.02 11.22
C ASN A 278 -12.08 -4.55 11.13
N SER A 279 -12.09 -5.10 9.91
CA SER A 279 -12.17 -6.55 9.66
C SER A 279 -10.95 -7.06 8.90
N PHE A 280 -10.29 -8.05 9.47
CA PHE A 280 -9.11 -8.73 8.94
C PHE A 280 -9.43 -10.20 8.73
N ARG A 281 -9.47 -10.63 7.47
CA ARG A 281 -9.81 -12.01 7.09
C ARG A 281 -8.82 -12.60 6.12
N HIS A 282 -8.57 -13.90 6.24
CA HIS A 282 -7.81 -14.65 5.23
C HIS A 282 -6.38 -14.11 5.00
N ASN A 283 -5.85 -13.29 5.90
CA ASN A 283 -4.51 -12.71 5.75
C ASN A 283 -3.45 -13.70 6.23
N ILE A 284 -2.27 -13.64 5.63
CA ILE A 284 -1.06 -14.27 6.14
C ILE A 284 -0.28 -13.19 6.91
N ILE A 285 -0.12 -13.37 8.21
CA ILE A 285 0.74 -12.53 9.05
C ILE A 285 1.86 -13.43 9.55
N ALA A 286 3.04 -13.32 8.95
CA ALA A 286 4.11 -14.31 9.17
C ALA A 286 5.47 -13.69 9.44
N GLN A 287 6.27 -14.32 10.31
CA GLN A 287 7.69 -13.98 10.51
C GLN A 287 7.96 -12.51 10.86
N ASN A 288 6.96 -11.78 11.37
CA ASN A 288 7.17 -10.42 11.86
C ASN A 288 7.76 -10.48 13.29
N ASP A 289 8.56 -9.47 13.68
CA ASP A 289 9.07 -9.42 15.06
C ASP A 289 7.88 -9.24 16.05
N VAL A 290 6.89 -8.46 15.65
CA VAL A 290 5.58 -8.39 16.31
C VAL A 290 4.51 -8.53 15.25
N ALA A 291 3.62 -9.51 15.36
CA ALA A 291 2.55 -9.69 14.37
C ALA A 291 1.57 -8.51 14.43
N LEU A 292 1.07 -8.22 15.63
CA LEU A 292 0.11 -7.15 15.89
C LEU A 292 0.56 -6.28 17.08
N GLN A 293 0.55 -4.97 16.90
CA GLN A 293 0.70 -4.00 18.00
C GLN A 293 -0.57 -3.15 18.09
N VAL A 294 -1.26 -3.19 19.23
CA VAL A 294 -2.58 -2.59 19.37
C VAL A 294 -2.63 -1.70 20.61
N PHE A 295 -2.95 -0.43 20.42
CA PHE A 295 -3.22 0.49 21.53
C PHE A 295 -4.61 0.24 22.10
N GLN A 296 -4.78 0.44 23.41
CA GLN A 296 -6.04 0.18 24.11
C GLN A 296 -7.26 0.97 23.60
N ASN A 297 -7.05 2.06 22.86
CA ASN A 297 -8.12 2.83 22.22
C ASN A 297 -8.55 2.26 20.85
N SER A 298 -7.90 1.20 20.36
CA SER A 298 -8.25 0.51 19.12
C SER A 298 -9.15 -0.69 19.41
N VAL A 299 -10.46 -0.45 19.40
CA VAL A 299 -11.48 -1.41 19.86
C VAL A 299 -12.36 -1.98 18.76
N ARG A 300 -12.97 -3.15 19.01
CA ARG A 300 -13.93 -3.82 18.11
C ARG A 300 -13.34 -4.12 16.72
N ASN A 301 -12.06 -4.51 16.69
CA ASN A 301 -11.43 -5.01 15.48
C ASN A 301 -11.62 -6.53 15.42
N THR A 302 -11.99 -7.07 14.26
CA THR A 302 -12.31 -8.49 14.09
C THR A 302 -11.24 -9.18 13.25
N PHE A 303 -10.66 -10.26 13.79
CA PHE A 303 -9.70 -11.13 13.12
C PHE A 303 -10.30 -12.54 13.05
N SER A 304 -10.54 -13.05 11.85
CA SER A 304 -11.04 -14.42 11.66
C SER A 304 -10.51 -15.03 10.37
N GLY A 305 -10.15 -16.32 10.40
CA GLY A 305 -9.65 -17.06 9.26
C GLY A 305 -8.27 -16.59 8.77
N ASN A 306 -7.48 -15.91 9.62
CA ASN A 306 -6.12 -15.52 9.29
C ASN A 306 -5.12 -16.61 9.68
N ASN A 307 -3.94 -16.57 9.06
CA ASN A 307 -2.80 -17.41 9.39
C ASN A 307 -1.71 -16.59 10.07
N PHE A 308 -1.54 -16.76 11.38
CA PHE A 308 -0.43 -16.20 12.16
C PHE A 308 0.69 -17.23 12.27
N ILE A 309 1.78 -17.03 11.52
CA ILE A 309 2.83 -18.06 11.35
C ILE A 309 4.19 -17.51 11.78
N ASP A 310 4.77 -18.12 12.81
CA ASP A 310 6.17 -17.93 13.22
C ASP A 310 6.56 -16.47 13.44
N ASN A 311 5.60 -15.67 13.92
CA ASN A 311 5.89 -14.33 14.43
C ASN A 311 6.58 -14.46 15.80
N LEU A 312 7.58 -13.63 16.04
CA LEU A 312 8.34 -13.66 17.29
C LEU A 312 7.45 -13.33 18.50
N SER A 313 6.56 -12.35 18.34
CA SER A 313 5.51 -12.01 19.31
C SER A 313 4.16 -11.86 18.60
N PRO A 314 3.12 -12.64 18.94
CA PRO A 314 1.83 -12.60 18.23
C PRO A 314 1.05 -11.30 18.48
N LEU A 315 1.09 -10.76 19.68
CA LEU A 315 0.35 -9.55 20.06
C LEU A 315 1.07 -8.77 21.15
N THR A 316 1.27 -7.47 20.92
CA THR A 316 1.67 -6.49 21.93
C THR A 316 0.53 -5.51 22.14
N ILE A 317 0.14 -5.29 23.40
CA ILE A 317 -0.91 -4.34 23.77
C ILE A 317 -0.28 -3.16 24.49
N VAL A 318 -0.56 -1.96 24.00
CA VAL A 318 -0.18 -0.72 24.69
C VAL A 318 -1.38 -0.25 25.50
N GLY A 319 -1.41 -0.67 26.76
CA GLY A 319 -2.53 -0.43 27.70
C GLY A 319 -3.03 -1.74 28.33
N LYS A 320 -4.31 -1.78 28.73
CA LYS A 320 -4.88 -2.92 29.48
C LYS A 320 -5.62 -3.96 28.64
N ARG A 321 -6.38 -3.55 27.62
CA ARG A 321 -7.16 -4.46 26.75
C ARG A 321 -7.53 -3.75 25.45
N THR A 322 -7.94 -4.51 24.45
CA THR A 322 -8.32 -3.95 23.14
C THR A 322 -9.79 -4.20 22.79
N GLU A 323 -10.49 -5.12 23.47
CA GLU A 323 -11.88 -5.49 23.10
C GLU A 323 -11.98 -5.89 21.60
N SER A 324 -10.92 -6.53 21.09
CA SER A 324 -10.90 -7.09 19.74
C SER A 324 -11.58 -8.45 19.74
N HIS A 325 -12.15 -8.83 18.59
CA HIS A 325 -12.77 -10.12 18.37
C HIS A 325 -11.80 -11.01 17.58
N TRP A 326 -11.41 -12.13 18.16
CA TRP A 326 -10.46 -13.08 17.55
C TRP A 326 -11.13 -14.28 16.88
N SER A 327 -12.45 -14.30 16.90
CA SER A 327 -13.26 -15.28 16.19
C SER A 327 -14.57 -14.66 15.77
N GLU A 328 -15.14 -15.14 14.67
CA GLU A 328 -16.44 -14.70 14.18
C GLU A 328 -17.20 -15.90 13.62
N ASN A 329 -18.50 -15.99 13.89
CA ASN A 329 -19.37 -17.07 13.41
C ASN A 329 -18.82 -18.48 13.70
N GLY A 330 -18.26 -18.67 14.90
CA GLY A 330 -17.68 -19.94 15.33
C GLY A 330 -16.31 -20.25 14.75
N ARG A 331 -15.66 -19.32 14.03
CA ARG A 331 -14.36 -19.54 13.38
C ARG A 331 -13.32 -18.49 13.79
N GLY A 332 -12.23 -18.93 14.38
CA GLY A 332 -11.07 -18.10 14.75
C GLY A 332 -9.96 -18.11 13.72
N ASN A 333 -8.72 -18.02 14.19
CA ASN A 333 -7.52 -17.92 13.38
C ASN A 333 -6.61 -19.14 13.58
N TYR A 334 -5.73 -19.39 12.61
CA TYR A 334 -4.63 -20.32 12.79
C TYR A 334 -3.44 -19.62 13.43
N TRP A 335 -2.85 -20.26 14.45
CA TRP A 335 -1.66 -19.78 15.15
C TRP A 335 -0.62 -20.89 15.15
N SER A 336 0.59 -20.66 14.63
CA SER A 336 1.63 -21.70 14.64
C SER A 336 2.11 -22.07 16.05
N SER A 337 1.84 -21.23 17.04
CA SER A 337 2.10 -21.45 18.47
C SER A 337 0.98 -22.18 19.22
N TYR A 338 -0.15 -22.51 18.57
CA TYR A 338 -1.24 -23.22 19.22
C TYR A 338 -0.85 -24.67 19.52
N ASP A 339 -0.89 -25.05 20.80
CA ASP A 339 -0.53 -26.38 21.32
C ASP A 339 -1.73 -27.18 21.85
N GLY A 340 -2.96 -26.71 21.56
CA GLY A 340 -4.18 -27.38 21.96
C GLY A 340 -4.54 -28.60 21.10
N TYR A 341 -5.73 -29.14 21.36
CA TYR A 341 -6.23 -30.37 20.73
C TYR A 341 -7.63 -30.16 20.15
N ASP A 342 -8.00 -31.04 19.23
CA ASP A 342 -9.29 -31.10 18.54
C ASP A 342 -9.75 -32.57 18.59
N ILE A 343 -10.63 -32.87 19.55
CA ILE A 343 -11.10 -34.22 19.87
C ILE A 343 -12.21 -34.65 18.90
N ASP A 344 -13.09 -33.73 18.51
CA ASP A 344 -14.21 -34.03 17.62
C ASP A 344 -13.86 -33.96 16.12
N ALA A 345 -12.63 -33.53 15.83
CA ALA A 345 -12.02 -33.43 14.50
C ALA A 345 -12.75 -32.47 13.55
N ASP A 346 -13.39 -31.42 14.09
CA ASP A 346 -14.08 -30.40 13.30
C ASP A 346 -13.12 -29.34 12.69
N GLY A 347 -11.84 -29.39 13.07
CA GLY A 347 -10.79 -28.48 12.62
C GLY A 347 -10.64 -27.21 13.46
N ILE A 348 -11.40 -27.09 14.54
CA ILE A 348 -11.35 -26.04 15.56
C ILE A 348 -10.80 -26.67 16.85
N GLY A 349 -9.95 -25.94 17.56
CA GLY A 349 -9.42 -26.40 18.83
C GLY A 349 -10.47 -26.35 19.95
N ASP A 350 -10.55 -27.40 20.75
CA ASP A 350 -11.43 -27.50 21.92
C ASP A 350 -11.01 -26.59 23.08
N VAL A 351 -9.74 -26.18 23.08
CA VAL A 351 -9.17 -25.30 24.09
C VAL A 351 -8.90 -23.92 23.47
N PRO A 352 -9.41 -22.83 24.08
CA PRO A 352 -9.13 -21.48 23.59
C PRO A 352 -7.63 -21.15 23.55
N MET A 353 -7.21 -20.42 22.52
CA MET A 353 -5.83 -19.96 22.36
C MET A 353 -5.62 -18.64 23.12
N LYS A 354 -4.75 -18.67 24.12
CA LYS A 354 -4.28 -17.44 24.80
C LYS A 354 -3.24 -16.77 23.92
N ILE A 355 -3.56 -15.57 23.41
CA ILE A 355 -2.74 -14.91 22.39
C ILE A 355 -1.44 -14.36 23.00
N GLN A 356 -1.52 -13.81 24.21
CA GLN A 356 -0.33 -13.35 24.95
C GLN A 356 0.09 -14.38 26.01
N ASN A 357 1.39 -14.53 26.18
CA ASN A 357 1.98 -15.20 27.33
C ASN A 357 2.67 -14.19 28.25
N VAL A 358 3.09 -14.62 29.45
CA VAL A 358 3.75 -13.76 30.44
C VAL A 358 5.02 -13.10 29.88
N PHE A 359 5.77 -13.80 29.03
CA PHE A 359 6.97 -13.24 28.45
C PHE A 359 6.64 -12.12 27.45
N SER A 360 5.68 -12.32 26.54
CA SER A 360 5.19 -11.28 25.62
C SER A 360 4.64 -10.06 26.37
N TYR A 361 3.98 -10.27 27.50
CA TYR A 361 3.52 -9.19 28.36
C TYR A 361 4.70 -8.39 28.95
N LEU A 362 5.72 -9.07 29.49
CA LEU A 362 6.92 -8.43 30.02
C LEU A 362 7.73 -7.72 28.92
N GLU A 363 7.82 -8.33 27.73
CA GLU A 363 8.46 -7.77 26.55
C GLU A 363 7.85 -6.42 26.17
N GLY A 364 6.52 -6.31 26.17
CA GLY A 364 5.82 -5.06 25.89
C GLY A 364 6.16 -3.93 26.87
N ARG A 365 6.54 -4.26 28.11
CA ARG A 365 6.96 -3.29 29.14
C ARG A 365 8.47 -3.04 29.15
N TYR A 366 9.26 -4.05 28.82
CA TYR A 366 10.72 -4.03 28.83
C TYR A 366 11.27 -4.63 27.53
N PRO A 367 11.39 -3.83 26.45
CA PRO A 367 11.79 -4.34 25.13
C PRO A 367 13.13 -5.07 25.09
N ASN A 368 14.06 -4.74 26.00
CA ASN A 368 15.36 -5.40 26.13
C ASN A 368 15.26 -6.89 26.47
N LEU A 369 14.11 -7.35 26.99
CA LEU A 369 13.87 -8.76 27.26
C LEU A 369 13.82 -9.61 25.98
N ARG A 370 13.66 -9.02 24.80
CA ARG A 370 13.74 -9.72 23.50
C ARG A 370 15.02 -10.53 23.32
N LEU A 371 16.13 -10.13 23.96
CA LEU A 371 17.38 -10.89 23.93
C LEU A 371 17.27 -12.30 24.53
N TYR A 372 16.27 -12.53 25.39
CA TYR A 372 16.02 -13.81 26.06
C TYR A 372 14.92 -14.62 25.40
N LEU A 373 14.40 -14.19 24.25
CA LEU A 373 13.32 -14.89 23.57
C LEU A 373 13.82 -16.27 23.12
N TYR A 374 13.03 -17.31 23.41
CA TYR A 374 13.40 -18.73 23.27
C TYR A 374 14.52 -19.25 24.18
N SER A 375 15.03 -18.46 25.13
CA SER A 375 15.98 -18.96 26.12
C SER A 375 15.33 -20.00 27.06
N PRO A 376 16.13 -20.88 27.70
CA PRO A 376 15.60 -21.77 28.74
C PRO A 376 14.87 -21.02 29.86
N ALA A 377 15.32 -19.81 30.20
CA ALA A 377 14.67 -18.96 31.19
C ALA A 377 13.28 -18.49 30.75
N SER A 378 13.10 -18.05 29.49
CA SER A 378 11.79 -17.66 28.99
C SER A 378 10.82 -18.85 28.93
N GLN A 379 11.31 -20.03 28.56
CA GLN A 379 10.51 -21.26 28.54
C GLN A 379 10.10 -21.69 29.96
N ALA A 380 11.03 -21.69 30.92
CA ALA A 380 10.74 -21.99 32.31
C ALA A 380 9.72 -21.02 32.92
N LEU A 381 9.85 -19.72 32.62
CA LEU A 381 8.88 -18.71 33.05
C LEU A 381 7.49 -18.96 32.46
N ALA A 382 7.40 -19.31 31.17
CA ALA A 382 6.13 -19.64 30.53
C ALA A 382 5.44 -20.86 31.17
N VAL A 383 6.21 -21.91 31.50
CA VAL A 383 5.69 -23.10 32.20
C VAL A 383 5.24 -22.74 33.62
N ALA A 384 6.05 -21.98 34.37
CA ALA A 384 5.72 -21.55 35.72
C ALA A 384 4.44 -20.70 35.73
N ALA A 385 4.29 -19.77 34.78
CA ALA A 385 3.10 -18.96 34.62
C ALA A 385 1.85 -19.78 34.25
N LYS A 386 2.00 -20.85 33.46
CA LYS A 386 0.91 -21.78 33.13
C LYS A 386 0.46 -22.56 34.37
N ALA A 387 1.39 -22.95 35.24
CA ALA A 387 1.11 -23.68 36.48
C ALA A 387 0.57 -22.78 37.61
N PHE A 388 1.04 -21.54 37.69
CA PHE A 388 0.69 -20.57 38.72
C PHE A 388 0.33 -19.21 38.08
N PRO A 389 -0.92 -19.01 37.64
CA PRO A 389 -1.37 -17.80 36.94
C PRO A 389 -1.58 -16.62 37.90
N ILE A 390 -0.51 -16.19 38.59
CA ILE A 390 -0.53 -15.10 39.58
C ILE A 390 -0.31 -13.75 38.89
N ILE A 391 0.33 -13.73 37.71
CA ILE A 391 0.56 -12.52 36.92
C ILE A 391 -0.69 -12.24 36.09
N PRO A 392 -1.41 -11.13 36.32
CA PRO A 392 -2.55 -10.74 35.49
C PRO A 392 -2.04 -10.33 34.12
N ILE A 393 -2.05 -11.28 33.18
CA ILE A 393 -1.87 -11.02 31.75
C ILE A 393 -3.22 -10.64 31.14
N ASN A 394 -3.20 -9.86 30.07
CA ASN A 394 -4.43 -9.45 29.39
C ASN A 394 -5.15 -10.70 28.84
N GLU A 395 -6.47 -10.73 28.95
CA GLU A 395 -7.32 -11.89 28.65
C GLU A 395 -7.70 -11.99 27.15
N GLU A 396 -6.84 -11.50 26.24
CA GLU A 396 -7.10 -11.63 24.81
C GLU A 396 -6.94 -13.10 24.38
N VAL A 397 -8.06 -13.68 23.94
CA VAL A 397 -8.21 -15.11 23.65
C VAL A 397 -8.92 -15.27 22.31
N ASP A 398 -8.42 -16.21 21.51
CA ASP A 398 -9.16 -16.76 20.38
C ASP A 398 -9.93 -18.00 20.88
N GLU A 399 -11.26 -17.87 20.93
CA GLU A 399 -12.16 -18.91 21.44
C GLU A 399 -12.32 -20.10 20.50
N LYS A 400 -11.97 -19.93 19.22
CA LYS A 400 -12.19 -20.91 18.15
C LYS A 400 -10.94 -21.05 17.28
N PRO A 401 -9.76 -21.32 17.87
CA PRO A 401 -8.51 -21.39 17.12
C PRO A 401 -8.57 -22.52 16.11
N LEU A 402 -7.98 -22.33 14.94
CA LEU A 402 -7.92 -23.36 13.91
C LEU A 402 -6.71 -24.26 14.15
N VAL A 403 -6.90 -25.58 14.07
CA VAL A 403 -5.79 -26.55 14.27
C VAL A 403 -4.93 -26.74 13.02
N ARG A 404 -5.38 -26.23 11.88
CA ARG A 404 -4.64 -26.24 10.61
C ARG A 404 -4.64 -24.87 9.96
N PRO A 405 -3.58 -24.52 9.22
CA PRO A 405 -3.57 -23.30 8.42
C PRO A 405 -4.76 -23.25 7.47
N VAL A 406 -5.32 -22.06 7.29
CA VAL A 406 -6.33 -21.79 6.28
C VAL A 406 -5.69 -21.91 4.90
N ASP A 407 -6.26 -22.76 4.04
CA ASP A 407 -5.86 -22.84 2.64
C ASP A 407 -6.46 -21.68 1.85
N LEU A 408 -5.63 -20.67 1.61
CA LEU A 408 -6.02 -19.46 0.91
C LEU A 408 -6.14 -19.66 -0.62
N TYR A 409 -5.65 -20.77 -1.18
CA TYR A 409 -5.84 -21.07 -2.60
C TYR A 409 -7.28 -21.49 -2.91
N VAL A 410 -7.88 -22.29 -2.03
CA VAL A 410 -9.23 -22.84 -2.24
C VAL A 410 -10.31 -21.76 -2.06
N LEU A 411 -10.11 -20.84 -1.11
CA LEU A 411 -11.03 -19.72 -0.88
C LEU A 411 -11.10 -18.77 -2.09
N GLY A 412 -9.95 -18.50 -2.73
CA GLY A 412 -9.89 -17.74 -3.97
C GLY A 412 -10.61 -18.43 -5.13
N ALA A 413 -10.67 -19.76 -5.20
CA ALA A 413 -11.42 -20.46 -6.24
C ALA A 413 -12.95 -20.43 -5.98
N ASN A 414 -13.37 -20.59 -4.73
CA ASN A 414 -14.79 -20.68 -4.36
C ASN A 414 -15.53 -19.33 -4.37
N GLU A 415 -14.86 -18.21 -4.06
CA GLU A 415 -15.48 -16.87 -4.20
C GLU A 415 -15.67 -16.46 -5.67
N TYR A 416 -14.78 -16.92 -6.56
CA TYR A 416 -14.90 -16.67 -8.01
C TYR A 416 -15.99 -17.54 -8.66
N GLY A 417 -16.24 -18.75 -8.15
CA GLY A 417 -17.35 -19.59 -8.61
C GLY A 417 -18.73 -18.97 -8.34
N LYS A 418 -18.90 -18.31 -7.19
CA LYS A 418 -20.15 -17.62 -6.84
C LYS A 418 -20.41 -16.36 -7.66
N THR A 419 -19.36 -15.63 -8.05
CA THR A 419 -19.51 -14.44 -8.91
C THR A 419 -19.76 -14.78 -10.38
N SER A 420 -19.36 -15.98 -10.85
CA SER A 420 -19.68 -16.45 -12.21
C SER A 420 -21.10 -17.00 -12.39
N GLU A 421 -21.78 -17.43 -11.32
CA GLU A 421 -23.18 -17.85 -11.39
C GLU A 421 -24.17 -16.68 -11.39
N GLU A 422 -23.79 -15.52 -10.84
CA GLU A 422 -24.62 -14.30 -10.84
C GLU A 422 -24.44 -13.42 -12.10
N VAL A 423 -23.44 -13.69 -12.94
CA VAL A 423 -23.23 -13.00 -14.22
C VAL A 423 -22.90 -14.03 -15.31
N GLY A 424 -23.94 -14.70 -15.82
CA GLY A 424 -23.78 -15.84 -16.71
C GLY A 424 -24.83 -15.95 -17.82
N GLY A 425 -25.18 -14.84 -18.47
CA GLY A 425 -25.90 -14.85 -19.75
C GLY A 425 -25.00 -14.38 -20.89
N SER A 426 -24.00 -15.17 -21.30
CA SER A 426 -23.60 -15.34 -22.70
C SER A 426 -22.36 -16.24 -22.82
N THR A 427 -22.47 -17.14 -23.79
CA THR A 427 -21.50 -18.16 -24.18
C THR A 427 -20.25 -17.53 -24.79
N GLY A 428 -19.06 -17.94 -24.33
CA GLY A 428 -17.80 -17.61 -24.97
C GLY A 428 -16.63 -18.29 -24.27
N THR A 429 -16.19 -19.42 -24.82
CA THR A 429 -15.04 -20.22 -24.37
C THR A 429 -13.76 -19.39 -24.31
N SER A 430 -13.24 -19.15 -23.09
CA SER A 430 -11.80 -19.08 -22.87
C SER A 430 -11.46 -19.87 -21.59
N LYS A 431 -10.94 -21.08 -21.80
CA LYS A 431 -10.27 -21.84 -20.75
C LYS A 431 -8.86 -21.29 -20.63
N GLY A 432 -8.41 -20.99 -19.41
CA GLY A 432 -7.02 -21.17 -19.04
C GLY A 432 -6.30 -19.98 -18.40
N VAL A 433 -5.97 -20.18 -17.12
CA VAL A 433 -4.78 -19.70 -16.42
C VAL A 433 -4.76 -18.22 -16.01
N TRP A 434 -5.42 -17.87 -14.91
CA TRP A 434 -5.11 -16.64 -14.16
C TRP A 434 -5.27 -16.83 -12.64
N PHE A 435 -4.25 -16.35 -11.90
CA PHE A 435 -4.18 -16.11 -10.45
C PHE A 435 -3.87 -17.25 -9.46
N VAL A 436 -2.58 -17.63 -9.43
CA VAL A 436 -1.90 -18.25 -8.27
C VAL A 436 -0.83 -17.24 -7.79
N VAL A 437 -1.22 -16.07 -7.29
CA VAL A 437 -0.28 -14.96 -7.03
C VAL A 437 0.21 -14.83 -5.58
N PRO A 438 -0.52 -15.18 -4.50
CA PRO A 438 -0.02 -14.91 -3.15
C PRO A 438 1.28 -15.68 -2.82
N LEU A 439 1.38 -16.95 -3.23
CA LEU A 439 2.48 -17.83 -2.82
C LEU A 439 3.66 -17.90 -3.79
N ALA A 440 3.46 -17.66 -5.10
CA ALA A 440 4.60 -17.47 -6.00
C ALA A 440 5.41 -16.23 -5.60
N VAL A 441 4.72 -15.21 -5.06
CA VAL A 441 5.34 -14.01 -4.49
C VAL A 441 6.04 -14.32 -3.17
N ALA A 442 5.39 -15.09 -2.28
CA ALA A 442 6.01 -15.61 -1.06
C ALA A 442 7.33 -16.36 -1.37
N ALA A 443 7.32 -17.29 -2.33
CA ALA A 443 8.51 -18.03 -2.73
C ALA A 443 9.60 -17.14 -3.35
N SER A 444 9.24 -16.12 -4.14
CA SER A 444 10.20 -15.15 -4.69
C SER A 444 10.80 -14.20 -3.65
N LEU A 445 10.19 -14.11 -2.47
CA LEU A 445 10.64 -13.34 -1.29
C LEU A 445 11.28 -14.26 -0.23
N GLY A 446 11.59 -15.52 -0.55
CA GLY A 446 12.23 -16.47 0.38
C GLY A 446 11.29 -17.07 1.43
N ILE A 447 9.97 -16.86 1.32
CA ILE A 447 8.97 -17.35 2.27
C ILE A 447 8.57 -18.78 1.87
N PHE A 448 9.10 -19.76 2.59
CA PHE A 448 8.71 -21.16 2.44
C PHE A 448 7.44 -21.44 3.25
N TYR A 449 6.28 -21.40 2.60
CA TYR A 449 5.08 -22.03 3.14
C TYR A 449 5.26 -23.55 3.03
N LEU A 450 5.72 -24.19 4.10
CA LEU A 450 5.83 -25.64 4.15
C LEU A 450 4.43 -26.25 4.12
N ARG A 451 4.04 -26.73 2.93
CA ARG A 451 2.89 -27.58 2.72
C ARG A 451 3.13 -28.92 3.43
N ASN A 452 2.90 -28.97 4.75
CA ASN A 452 2.75 -30.23 5.47
C ASN A 452 1.34 -30.79 5.24
N SER A 453 0.94 -30.99 3.98
CA SER A 453 -0.11 -31.95 3.69
C SER A 453 0.53 -33.33 3.74
N LYS A 454 0.61 -33.93 4.94
CA LYS A 454 0.72 -35.38 5.05
C LYS A 454 -0.53 -35.96 4.38
N ARG A 455 -0.46 -36.22 3.07
CA ARG A 455 -1.31 -37.24 2.46
C ARG A 455 -0.89 -38.54 3.13
N GLY A 456 -1.67 -38.97 4.11
CA GLY A 456 -1.56 -40.31 4.66
C GLY A 456 -1.68 -41.29 3.51
N ALA A 457 -0.57 -41.90 3.13
CA ALA A 457 -0.59 -43.20 2.52
C ALA A 457 -0.91 -44.18 3.65
N ARG A 458 -2.14 -44.70 3.66
CA ARG A 458 -2.48 -46.08 3.98
C ARG A 458 -3.82 -46.41 3.35
#